data_AF-A0A938M9M3-F1
#
_entry.id   AF-A0A938M9M3-F1
#
_cell.length_a   1.000
_cell.length_b   1.000
_cell.length_c   1.000
_cell.angle_alpha   90.00
_cell.angle_beta   90.00
_cell.angle_gamma   90.00
#
_symmetry.space_group_name_H-M   'P 1'
#
loop_
_entity.id
_entity.type
_entity.pdbx_description
1 polymer ?
#
loop_
_entity_poly.entity_id
_entity_poly.type
_entity_poly.pdbx_seq_one_letter_code
_entity_poly.pdbx_strand_id
1 'polypeptide(L)'
;MSSWPDPFRARTLVGGAAFCAALAVGAPYTRNILPSSLLDGEVLPFGVILGLLVFVGLVNPLARVLTGRNGFSPQELALLFIMGVTTTAVSTDGLAAFLIAIVAAPYYYASPENRWADFLWEYLPKWLVPSNDAGDMASFFTGLPAGEAIPWPAWLIPLLWWLSLFAATFFVCACLVVVLRKQWAEHERLTFPLMEVPLALAAAPEEGAAWPPLFRDRLFHIGFAVPFIIVTWNIGTFFSPVFPEIRVNFGWLQVARDFPPVLLFIIFPIIGFLYFVNLDVLFSVWAFFLLGVIQVGVYNRIGFTLGPADIYCSGSQAMGWQGFGAMAAMALWGVWMARTHLLDA
;
A
#
# COMPACT_ATOMS: atom_id res chain seq x y z
N MET A 1 -11.01 29.74 -19.14
CA MET A 1 -11.27 28.38 -18.59
C MET A 1 -10.92 27.39 -19.69
N SER A 2 -9.74 26.76 -19.62
CA SER A 2 -9.34 25.74 -20.59
C SER A 2 -10.26 24.53 -20.43
N SER A 3 -10.98 24.15 -21.48
CA SER A 3 -11.78 22.94 -21.54
C SER A 3 -10.83 21.73 -21.55
N TRP A 4 -10.39 21.32 -20.37
CA TRP A 4 -9.64 20.09 -20.20
C TRP A 4 -10.47 18.92 -20.75
N PRO A 5 -9.85 17.94 -21.44
CA PRO A 5 -10.57 16.76 -21.90
C PRO A 5 -11.22 16.04 -20.71
N ASP A 6 -12.49 15.67 -20.85
CA ASP A 6 -13.20 14.91 -19.82
C ASP A 6 -12.51 13.55 -19.57
N PRO A 7 -11.99 13.28 -18.36
CA PRO A 7 -11.39 11.99 -18.01
C PRO A 7 -12.41 10.85 -17.89
N PHE A 8 -13.70 11.16 -17.67
CA PHE A 8 -14.76 10.19 -17.41
C PHE A 8 -15.34 9.57 -18.68
N ARG A 9 -14.46 9.20 -19.63
CA ARG A 9 -14.89 8.48 -20.83
C ARG A 9 -15.18 7.03 -20.49
N ALA A 10 -16.19 6.44 -21.15
CA ALA A 10 -16.55 5.03 -20.97
C ALA A 10 -15.33 4.08 -21.11
N ARG A 11 -14.43 4.35 -22.06
CA ARG A 11 -13.19 3.57 -22.24
C ARG A 11 -12.28 3.59 -21.01
N THR A 12 -12.21 4.72 -20.32
CA THR A 12 -11.38 4.93 -19.13
C THR A 12 -11.99 4.24 -17.92
N LEU A 13 -13.32 4.33 -17.78
CA LEU A 13 -14.04 3.64 -16.71
C LEU A 13 -13.95 2.12 -16.87
N VAL A 14 -14.13 1.61 -18.09
CA VAL A 14 -14.00 0.16 -18.36
C VAL A 14 -12.55 -0.30 -18.18
N GLY A 15 -11.58 0.43 -18.75
CA GLY A 15 -10.16 0.11 -18.59
C GLY A 15 -9.71 0.17 -17.13
N GLY A 16 -10.19 1.16 -16.38
CA GLY A 16 -9.96 1.32 -14.96
C GLY A 16 -10.59 0.21 -14.15
N ALA A 17 -11.85 -0.14 -14.40
CA ALA A 17 -12.52 -1.25 -13.72
C ALA A 17 -11.81 -2.59 -13.96
N ALA A 18 -11.35 -2.83 -15.20
CA ALA A 18 -10.56 -4.02 -15.52
C ALA A 18 -9.20 -4.01 -14.79
N PHE A 19 -8.53 -2.86 -14.72
CA PHE A 19 -7.29 -2.69 -13.97
C PHE A 19 -7.48 -2.93 -12.46
N CYS A 20 -8.53 -2.37 -11.87
CA CYS A 20 -8.92 -2.61 -10.49
C CYS A 20 -9.20 -4.10 -10.25
N ALA A 21 -9.98 -4.76 -11.12
CA ALA A 21 -10.27 -6.19 -10.98
C ALA A 21 -8.99 -7.04 -11.04
N ALA A 22 -8.07 -6.71 -11.95
CA ALA A 22 -6.78 -7.39 -12.04
C ALA A 22 -5.94 -7.23 -10.77
N LEU A 23 -5.92 -6.03 -10.16
CA LEU A 23 -5.23 -5.78 -8.89
C LEU A 23 -5.92 -6.47 -7.71
N ALA A 24 -7.26 -6.38 -7.61
CA ALA A 24 -8.04 -6.93 -6.52
C ALA A 24 -8.02 -8.47 -6.48
N VAL A 25 -7.82 -9.14 -7.62
CA VAL A 25 -7.61 -10.59 -7.68
C VAL A 25 -6.13 -10.95 -7.60
N GLY A 26 -5.28 -10.22 -8.33
CA GLY A 26 -3.86 -10.51 -8.46
C GLY A 26 -3.09 -10.32 -7.14
N ALA A 27 -3.38 -9.28 -6.37
CA ALA A 27 -2.68 -9.03 -5.12
C ALA A 27 -2.94 -10.10 -4.04
N PRO A 28 -4.20 -10.48 -3.72
CA PRO A 28 -4.45 -11.61 -2.83
C PRO A 28 -3.91 -12.93 -3.36
N TYR A 29 -3.96 -13.17 -4.67
CA TYR A 29 -3.47 -14.41 -5.28
C TYR A 29 -1.94 -14.55 -5.14
N THR A 30 -1.20 -13.50 -5.51
CA THR A 30 0.28 -13.49 -5.41
C THR A 30 0.73 -13.68 -3.97
N ARG A 31 0.03 -13.08 -3.01
CA ARG A 31 0.32 -13.19 -1.59
C ARG A 31 -0.04 -14.55 -0.97
N ASN A 32 -1.28 -14.99 -1.14
CA ASN A 32 -1.82 -16.11 -0.37
C ASN A 32 -1.61 -17.47 -1.06
N ILE A 33 -1.41 -17.49 -2.38
CA ILE A 33 -1.28 -18.75 -3.16
C ILE A 33 0.13 -18.93 -3.72
N LEU A 34 0.76 -17.88 -4.25
CA LEU A 34 2.10 -17.96 -4.87
C LEU A 34 3.28 -17.67 -3.92
N PRO A 35 3.02 -17.44 -2.63
CA PRO A 35 3.81 -16.56 -1.74
C PRO A 35 4.94 -15.77 -2.44
N SER A 36 4.55 -14.84 -3.32
CA SER A 36 5.48 -14.04 -4.11
C SER A 36 5.46 -12.56 -3.69
N SER A 37 6.02 -11.66 -4.51
CA SER A 37 6.12 -10.22 -4.20
C SER A 37 4.76 -9.59 -3.90
N LEU A 38 4.73 -8.75 -2.86
CA LEU A 38 3.54 -7.99 -2.48
C LEU A 38 3.27 -6.88 -3.50
N LEU A 39 2.13 -6.96 -4.20
CA LEU A 39 1.75 -5.97 -5.22
C LEU A 39 1.19 -4.67 -4.63
N ASP A 40 0.77 -4.69 -3.36
CA ASP A 40 -0.02 -3.65 -2.71
C ASP A 40 0.47 -3.27 -1.29
N GLY A 41 1.54 -3.90 -0.78
CA GLY A 41 2.04 -3.71 0.59
C GLY A 41 2.87 -2.44 0.85
N GLU A 42 2.87 -1.45 -0.06
CA GLU A 42 3.71 -0.26 0.06
C GLU A 42 2.95 1.06 -0.14
N VAL A 43 3.47 2.14 0.47
CA VAL A 43 2.91 3.52 0.41
C VAL A 43 2.71 3.99 -1.04
N LEU A 44 3.56 3.54 -1.95
CA LEU A 44 3.37 3.65 -3.39
C LEU A 44 3.16 2.23 -3.93
N PRO A 45 1.93 1.81 -4.24
CA PRO A 45 1.64 0.43 -4.58
C PRO A 45 2.37 0.03 -5.87
N PHE A 46 3.34 -0.88 -5.78
CA PHE A 46 4.12 -1.29 -6.94
C PHE A 46 3.29 -1.87 -8.06
N GLY A 47 2.24 -2.63 -7.72
CA GLY A 47 1.31 -3.15 -8.71
C GLY A 47 0.67 -2.04 -9.54
N VAL A 48 0.41 -0.88 -8.93
CA VAL A 48 -0.17 0.27 -9.64
C VAL A 48 0.87 0.95 -10.53
N ILE A 49 2.07 1.23 -10.02
CA ILE A 49 3.12 1.90 -10.81
C ILE A 49 3.62 1.01 -11.94
N LEU A 50 3.93 -0.26 -11.66
CA LEU A 50 4.37 -1.22 -12.67
C LEU A 50 3.25 -1.48 -13.68
N GLY A 51 2.00 -1.65 -13.21
CA GLY A 51 0.83 -1.79 -14.06
C GLY A 51 0.64 -0.59 -14.99
N LEU A 52 0.77 0.62 -14.46
CA LEU A 52 0.68 1.85 -15.25
C LEU A 52 1.87 1.98 -16.22
N LEU A 53 3.08 1.61 -15.82
CA LEU A 53 4.27 1.60 -16.68
C LEU A 53 4.11 0.61 -17.83
N VAL A 54 3.61 -0.60 -17.57
CA VAL A 54 3.29 -1.60 -18.61
C VAL A 54 2.16 -1.09 -19.52
N PHE A 55 1.12 -0.50 -18.94
CA PHE A 55 0.00 0.04 -19.69
C PHE A 55 0.43 1.17 -20.62
N VAL A 56 1.21 2.13 -20.12
CA VAL A 56 1.69 3.28 -20.90
C VAL A 56 2.80 2.88 -21.88
N GLY A 57 3.68 1.94 -21.51
CA GLY A 57 4.81 1.52 -22.34
C GLY A 57 4.46 0.55 -23.46
N LEU A 58 3.45 -0.32 -23.23
CA LEU A 58 3.09 -1.39 -24.17
C LEU A 58 1.64 -1.25 -24.66
N VAL A 59 0.67 -1.22 -23.75
CA VAL A 59 -0.76 -1.30 -24.11
C VAL A 59 -1.25 -0.07 -24.86
N ASN A 60 -0.92 1.14 -24.38
CA ASN A 60 -1.38 2.40 -24.94
C ASN A 60 -0.78 2.67 -26.34
N PRO A 61 0.54 2.50 -26.60
CA PRO A 61 1.11 2.59 -27.94
C PRO A 61 0.56 1.52 -28.88
N LEU A 62 0.43 0.27 -28.43
CA LEU A 62 -0.15 -0.81 -29.23
C LEU A 62 -1.60 -0.49 -29.62
N ALA A 63 -2.40 0.01 -28.68
CA ALA A 63 -3.78 0.43 -28.96
C ALA A 63 -3.83 1.58 -29.97
N ARG A 64 -2.91 2.56 -29.91
CA ARG A 64 -2.80 3.63 -30.91
C ARG A 64 -2.52 3.07 -32.31
N VAL A 65 -1.57 2.13 -32.41
CA VAL A 65 -1.20 1.50 -33.68
C VAL A 65 -2.34 0.66 -34.25
N LEU A 66 -2.99 -0.16 -33.43
CA LEU A 66 -4.06 -1.07 -33.88
C LEU A 66 -5.37 -0.35 -34.20
N THR A 67 -5.72 0.71 -33.46
CA THR A 67 -7.02 1.39 -33.64
C THR A 67 -6.94 2.65 -34.48
N GLY A 68 -5.75 3.21 -34.71
CA GLY A 68 -5.54 4.50 -35.36
C GLY A 68 -6.13 5.69 -34.58
N ARG A 69 -6.56 5.47 -33.32
CA ARG A 69 -7.16 6.51 -32.48
C ARG A 69 -6.11 7.10 -31.55
N ASN A 70 -6.36 8.32 -31.08
CA ASN A 70 -5.60 8.90 -29.98
C ASN A 70 -5.70 7.98 -28.75
N GLY A 71 -4.56 7.64 -28.18
CA GLY A 71 -4.49 6.82 -26.97
C GLY A 71 -5.07 7.54 -25.76
N PHE A 72 -4.77 6.99 -24.58
CA PHE A 72 -5.20 7.57 -23.32
C PHE A 72 -4.56 8.94 -23.10
N SER A 73 -5.36 9.90 -22.65
CA SER A 73 -4.92 11.25 -22.28
C SER A 73 -4.27 11.26 -20.90
N PRO A 74 -3.50 12.30 -20.55
CA PRO A 74 -2.91 12.44 -19.22
C PRO A 74 -3.96 12.35 -18.09
N GLN A 75 -5.15 12.90 -18.31
CA GLN A 75 -6.24 12.88 -17.33
C GLN A 75 -6.86 11.49 -17.19
N GLU A 76 -6.99 10.74 -18.29
CA GLU A 76 -7.45 9.36 -18.25
C GLU A 76 -6.43 8.46 -17.53
N LEU A 77 -5.13 8.66 -17.76
CA LEU A 77 -4.07 7.94 -17.05
C LEU A 77 -4.01 8.29 -15.56
N ALA A 78 -4.23 9.56 -15.20
CA ALA A 78 -4.36 9.99 -13.81
C ALA A 78 -5.57 9.32 -13.13
N LEU A 79 -6.70 9.19 -13.83
CA LEU A 79 -7.87 8.48 -13.31
C LEU A 79 -7.57 6.99 -13.08
N LEU A 80 -6.88 6.32 -14.02
CA LEU A 80 -6.44 4.92 -13.85
C LEU A 80 -5.52 4.77 -12.63
N PHE A 81 -4.60 5.71 -12.42
CA PHE A 81 -3.73 5.73 -11.26
C PHE A 81 -4.53 5.87 -9.96
N ILE A 82 -5.46 6.82 -9.87
CA ILE A 82 -6.32 7.03 -8.69
C ILE A 82 -7.13 5.77 -8.39
N MET A 83 -7.74 5.16 -9.41
CA MET A 83 -8.50 3.91 -9.29
C MET A 83 -7.61 2.77 -8.78
N GLY A 84 -6.40 2.64 -9.32
CA GLY A 84 -5.41 1.65 -8.90
C GLY A 84 -4.98 1.80 -7.44
N VAL A 85 -4.55 2.99 -7.02
CA VAL A 85 -4.11 3.26 -5.64
C VAL A 85 -5.25 3.00 -4.65
N THR A 86 -6.46 3.41 -4.98
CA THR A 86 -7.65 3.14 -4.15
C THR A 86 -7.91 1.63 -4.02
N THR A 87 -7.70 0.87 -5.09
CA THR A 87 -7.91 -0.58 -5.09
C THR A 87 -6.90 -1.29 -4.20
N THR A 88 -5.61 -0.96 -4.34
CA THR A 88 -4.55 -1.58 -3.53
C THR A 88 -4.67 -1.23 -2.05
N ALA A 89 -5.18 -0.04 -1.71
CA ALA A 89 -5.48 0.33 -0.33
C ALA A 89 -6.58 -0.54 0.32
N VAL A 90 -7.37 -1.26 -0.47
CA VAL A 90 -8.49 -2.09 0.03
C VAL A 90 -8.21 -3.58 -0.10
N SER A 91 -7.41 -4.01 -1.08
CA SER A 91 -7.38 -5.40 -1.56
C SER A 91 -6.66 -6.40 -0.65
N THR A 92 -5.64 -6.00 0.13
CA THR A 92 -4.99 -6.88 1.12
C THR A 92 -4.81 -6.21 2.49
N ASP A 93 -3.61 -5.74 2.82
CA ASP A 93 -3.21 -5.24 4.14
C ASP A 93 -3.94 -3.96 4.55
N GLY A 94 -4.35 -3.16 3.57
CA GLY A 94 -5.05 -1.93 3.89
C GLY A 94 -6.47 -2.16 4.40
N LEU A 95 -7.09 -3.30 4.07
CA LEU A 95 -8.40 -3.64 4.63
C LEU A 95 -8.75 -5.13 4.56
N ALA A 96 -8.94 -5.66 3.34
CA ALA A 96 -9.72 -6.88 3.14
C ALA A 96 -9.11 -8.09 3.85
N ALA A 97 -7.79 -8.27 3.79
CA ALA A 97 -7.13 -9.44 4.37
C ALA A 97 -7.25 -9.48 5.90
N PHE A 98 -7.09 -8.33 6.57
CA PHE A 98 -7.25 -8.26 8.02
C PHE A 98 -8.70 -8.38 8.44
N LEU A 99 -9.59 -7.63 7.78
CA LEU A 99 -10.99 -7.56 8.17
C LEU A 99 -11.64 -8.95 8.17
N ILE A 100 -11.55 -9.67 7.04
CA ILE A 100 -12.21 -10.98 6.89
C ILE A 100 -11.65 -12.01 7.87
N ALA A 101 -10.35 -11.95 8.16
CA ALA A 101 -9.72 -12.83 9.14
C ALA A 101 -10.17 -12.49 10.58
N ILE A 102 -10.22 -11.20 10.93
CA ILE A 102 -10.63 -10.74 12.27
C ILE A 102 -12.09 -11.11 12.56
N VAL A 103 -13.00 -10.93 11.60
CA VAL A 103 -14.43 -11.25 11.84
C VAL A 103 -14.70 -12.75 11.87
N ALA A 104 -13.88 -13.58 11.21
CA ALA A 104 -13.99 -15.04 11.30
C ALA A 104 -13.28 -15.65 12.53
N ALA A 105 -12.29 -14.93 13.08
CA ALA A 105 -11.45 -15.41 14.17
C ALA A 105 -12.19 -15.90 15.43
N PRO A 106 -13.28 -15.25 15.91
CA PRO A 106 -13.97 -15.67 17.13
C PRO A 106 -14.49 -17.11 17.11
N TYR A 107 -14.84 -17.61 15.92
CA TYR A 107 -15.32 -18.98 15.75
C TYR A 107 -14.19 -19.97 15.55
N TYR A 108 -13.18 -19.62 14.74
CA TYR A 108 -12.08 -20.53 14.42
C TYR A 108 -11.08 -20.73 15.57
N TYR A 109 -10.74 -19.66 16.28
CA TYR A 109 -9.76 -19.70 17.38
C TYR A 109 -10.40 -19.96 18.74
N ALA A 110 -11.69 -20.29 18.81
CA ALA A 110 -12.33 -20.69 20.05
C ALA A 110 -11.69 -21.98 20.59
N SER A 111 -11.27 -21.95 21.86
CA SER A 111 -10.58 -23.06 22.52
C SER A 111 -11.08 -23.23 23.95
N PRO A 112 -10.90 -24.41 24.58
CA PRO A 112 -11.20 -24.61 25.99
C PRO A 112 -10.45 -23.63 26.91
N GLU A 113 -9.25 -23.16 26.51
CA GLU A 113 -8.42 -22.25 27.30
C GLU A 113 -8.96 -20.81 27.29
N ASN A 114 -9.41 -20.32 26.13
CA ASN A 114 -9.96 -18.96 26.02
C ASN A 114 -11.46 -18.88 26.30
N ARG A 115 -12.17 -20.01 26.24
CA ARG A 115 -13.61 -20.16 26.51
C ARG A 115 -14.49 -19.19 25.71
N TRP A 116 -14.07 -18.82 24.50
CA TRP A 116 -14.84 -17.91 23.65
C TRP A 116 -16.20 -18.49 23.26
N ALA A 117 -16.30 -19.81 23.08
CA ALA A 117 -17.58 -20.45 22.81
C ALA A 117 -18.60 -20.23 23.94
N ASP A 118 -18.14 -20.26 25.20
CA ASP A 118 -19.00 -20.10 26.38
C ASP A 118 -19.41 -18.64 26.63
N PHE A 119 -18.50 -17.69 26.37
CA PHE A 119 -18.65 -16.31 26.85
C PHE A 119 -18.74 -15.25 25.75
N LEU A 120 -18.32 -15.54 24.52
CA LEU A 120 -18.25 -14.54 23.45
C LEU A 120 -19.35 -14.74 22.42
N TRP A 121 -19.62 -15.98 21.99
CA TRP A 121 -20.47 -16.27 20.83
C TRP A 121 -21.89 -15.74 20.94
N GLU A 122 -22.51 -15.76 22.13
CA GLU A 122 -23.87 -15.24 22.34
C GLU A 122 -23.96 -13.72 22.13
N TYR A 123 -22.86 -12.99 22.35
CA TYR A 123 -22.81 -11.54 22.22
C TYR A 123 -22.32 -11.07 20.85
N LEU A 124 -21.96 -11.98 19.94
CA LEU A 124 -21.51 -11.62 18.60
C LEU A 124 -22.72 -11.17 17.75
N PRO A 125 -22.71 -9.93 17.22
CA PRO A 125 -23.79 -9.47 16.37
C PRO A 125 -23.79 -10.23 15.04
N LYS A 126 -24.87 -10.94 14.75
CA LYS A 126 -25.03 -11.73 13.50
C LYS A 126 -24.94 -10.92 12.21
N TRP A 127 -25.11 -9.61 12.30
CA TRP A 127 -25.01 -8.69 11.16
C TRP A 127 -23.59 -8.15 10.95
N LEU A 128 -22.68 -8.34 11.90
CA LEU A 128 -21.29 -7.85 11.86
C LEU A 128 -20.26 -8.98 11.73
N VAL A 129 -20.62 -10.17 12.23
CA VAL A 129 -19.79 -11.36 12.26
C VAL A 129 -20.45 -12.45 11.41
N PRO A 130 -19.72 -13.11 10.49
CA PRO A 130 -20.27 -14.17 9.66
C PRO A 130 -20.74 -15.37 10.48
N SER A 131 -21.85 -15.99 10.08
CA SER A 131 -22.43 -17.14 10.79
C SER A 131 -21.54 -18.37 10.65
N ASN A 132 -21.48 -19.21 11.69
CA ASN A 132 -20.69 -20.45 11.70
C ASN A 132 -21.58 -21.72 11.75
N ASP A 133 -22.80 -21.64 11.22
CA ASP A 133 -23.82 -22.67 11.40
C ASP A 133 -23.44 -24.03 10.80
N ALA A 134 -22.66 -24.05 9.70
CA ALA A 134 -22.17 -25.27 9.06
C ALA A 134 -20.67 -25.53 9.30
N GLY A 135 -20.02 -24.80 10.22
CA GLY A 135 -18.56 -24.81 10.36
C GLY A 135 -17.83 -23.99 9.28
N ASP A 136 -18.55 -23.12 8.57
CA ASP A 136 -18.08 -22.32 7.44
C ASP A 136 -16.82 -21.50 7.75
N MET A 137 -16.65 -21.07 9.01
CA MET A 137 -15.49 -20.28 9.42
C MET A 137 -14.23 -21.12 9.53
N ALA A 138 -14.33 -22.42 9.83
CA ALA A 138 -13.18 -23.31 9.77
C ALA A 138 -12.68 -23.46 8.33
N SER A 139 -13.59 -23.68 7.38
CA SER A 139 -13.29 -23.78 5.95
C SER A 139 -12.65 -22.51 5.38
N PHE A 140 -12.95 -21.33 5.94
CA PHE A 140 -12.26 -20.10 5.56
C PHE A 140 -10.75 -20.15 5.86
N PHE A 141 -10.34 -20.68 7.03
CA PHE A 141 -8.93 -20.76 7.41
C PHE A 141 -8.21 -21.99 6.87
N THR A 142 -8.90 -23.14 6.78
CA THR A 142 -8.28 -24.41 6.35
C THR A 142 -8.41 -24.68 4.86
N GLY A 143 -9.18 -23.86 4.15
CA GLY A 143 -9.54 -24.06 2.75
C GLY A 143 -10.86 -24.82 2.59
N LEU A 144 -11.64 -24.39 1.59
CA LEU A 144 -12.87 -25.06 1.18
C LEU A 144 -12.56 -26.38 0.45
N PRO A 145 -13.32 -27.47 0.72
CA PRO A 145 -13.21 -28.71 -0.03
C PRO A 145 -13.42 -28.49 -1.54
N ALA A 146 -12.73 -29.29 -2.35
CA ALA A 146 -12.80 -29.17 -3.80
C ALA A 146 -14.23 -29.40 -4.32
N GLY A 147 -14.76 -28.43 -5.06
CA GLY A 147 -16.10 -28.50 -5.64
C GLY A 147 -17.21 -27.91 -4.76
N GLU A 148 -16.91 -27.50 -3.53
CA GLU A 148 -17.86 -26.76 -2.70
C GLU A 148 -17.92 -25.28 -3.12
N ALA A 149 -19.12 -24.72 -3.06
CA ALA A 149 -19.34 -23.31 -3.34
C ALA A 149 -18.95 -22.46 -2.11
N ILE A 150 -18.47 -21.25 -2.36
CA ILE A 150 -18.21 -20.27 -1.29
C ILE A 150 -19.54 -19.98 -0.56
N PRO A 151 -19.58 -20.04 0.79
CA PRO A 151 -20.80 -19.80 1.58
C PRO A 151 -21.15 -18.31 1.66
N TRP A 152 -21.42 -17.67 0.52
CA TRP A 152 -21.79 -16.26 0.42
C TRP A 152 -22.90 -15.81 1.38
N PRO A 153 -23.95 -16.62 1.68
CA PRO A 153 -24.99 -16.21 2.62
C PRO A 153 -24.47 -15.87 4.02
N ALA A 154 -23.44 -16.57 4.50
CA ALA A 154 -22.81 -16.30 5.79
C ALA A 154 -22.09 -14.95 5.83
N TRP A 155 -21.58 -14.49 4.67
CA TRP A 155 -20.73 -13.31 4.56
C TRP A 155 -21.44 -12.06 4.06
N LEU A 156 -22.52 -12.20 3.29
CA LEU A 156 -23.12 -11.07 2.56
C LEU A 156 -23.58 -9.94 3.48
N ILE A 157 -24.27 -10.26 4.58
CA ILE A 157 -24.77 -9.25 5.53
C ILE A 157 -23.60 -8.60 6.30
N PRO A 158 -22.67 -9.35 6.92
CA PRO A 158 -21.47 -8.77 7.53
C PRO A 158 -20.68 -7.86 6.59
N LEU A 159 -20.38 -8.34 5.38
CA LEU A 159 -19.61 -7.58 4.40
C LEU A 159 -20.32 -6.30 3.99
N LEU A 160 -21.65 -6.31 3.84
CA LEU A 160 -22.41 -5.11 3.51
C LEU A 160 -22.26 -4.03 4.59
N TRP A 161 -22.37 -4.40 5.87
CA TRP A 161 -22.20 -3.44 6.97
C TRP A 161 -20.77 -2.93 7.08
N TRP A 162 -19.78 -3.80 6.97
CA TRP A 162 -18.39 -3.38 6.96
C TRP A 162 -18.06 -2.47 5.77
N LEU A 163 -18.44 -2.86 4.55
CA LEU A 163 -18.21 -2.05 3.35
C LEU A 163 -18.92 -0.69 3.43
N SER A 164 -20.10 -0.60 4.06
CA SER A 164 -20.76 0.68 4.27
C SER A 164 -19.99 1.59 5.26
N LEU A 165 -19.44 1.03 6.34
CA LEU A 165 -18.56 1.75 7.25
C LEU A 165 -17.30 2.26 6.53
N PHE A 166 -16.67 1.42 5.69
CA PHE A 166 -15.50 1.83 4.92
C PHE A 166 -15.87 2.90 3.89
N ALA A 167 -16.97 2.74 3.15
CA ALA A 167 -17.43 3.77 2.22
C ALA A 167 -17.66 5.12 2.93
N ALA A 168 -18.27 5.12 4.11
CA ALA A 168 -18.45 6.31 4.92
C ALA A 168 -17.11 6.92 5.38
N THR A 169 -16.16 6.07 5.80
CA THR A 169 -14.82 6.51 6.22
C THR A 169 -14.05 7.13 5.05
N PHE A 170 -14.01 6.47 3.89
CA PHE A 170 -13.41 7.01 2.67
C PHE A 170 -14.07 8.31 2.23
N PHE A 171 -15.39 8.43 2.38
CA PHE A 171 -16.11 9.67 2.09
C PHE A 171 -15.69 10.80 3.03
N VAL A 172 -15.61 10.56 4.33
CA VAL A 172 -15.12 11.54 5.31
C VAL A 172 -13.67 11.94 5.00
N CYS A 173 -12.79 10.98 4.72
CA CYS A 173 -11.42 11.27 4.30
C CYS A 173 -11.37 12.13 3.04
N ALA A 174 -12.20 11.83 2.03
CA ALA A 174 -12.30 12.64 0.82
C ALA A 174 -12.79 14.06 1.12
N CYS A 175 -13.78 14.24 2.00
CA CYS A 175 -14.23 15.55 2.46
C CYS A 175 -13.10 16.32 3.17
N LEU A 176 -12.36 15.66 4.06
CA LEU A 176 -11.22 16.27 4.75
C LEU A 176 -10.14 16.71 3.77
N VAL A 177 -9.82 15.88 2.77
CA VAL A 177 -8.88 16.25 1.71
C VAL A 177 -9.38 17.46 0.92
N VAL A 178 -10.67 17.54 0.60
CA VAL A 178 -11.24 18.70 -0.11
C VAL A 178 -11.09 20.00 0.71
N VAL A 179 -11.34 19.94 2.02
CA VAL A 179 -11.19 21.09 2.92
C VAL A 179 -9.73 21.50 3.08
N LEU A 180 -8.83 20.55 3.34
CA LEU A 180 -7.42 20.80 3.66
C LEU A 180 -6.53 20.99 2.44
N ARG A 181 -6.95 20.52 1.26
CA ARG A 181 -6.23 20.65 -0.02
C ARG A 181 -5.68 22.06 -0.23
N LYS A 182 -6.50 23.08 -0.02
CA LYS A 182 -6.10 24.47 -0.28
C LYS A 182 -5.05 24.94 0.72
N GLN A 183 -5.21 24.57 1.99
CA GLN A 183 -4.23 24.85 3.04
C GLN A 183 -2.87 24.21 2.70
N TRP A 184 -2.85 22.92 2.38
CA TRP A 184 -1.62 22.20 2.07
C TRP A 184 -0.93 22.68 0.79
N ALA A 185 -1.70 22.91 -0.28
CA ALA A 185 -1.14 23.25 -1.58
C ALA A 185 -0.72 24.73 -1.69
N GLU A 186 -1.55 25.67 -1.18
CA GLU A 186 -1.32 27.11 -1.40
C GLU A 186 -0.54 27.76 -0.26
N HIS A 187 -0.89 27.43 1.00
CA HIS A 187 -0.32 28.08 2.18
C HIS A 187 0.93 27.35 2.69
N GLU A 188 0.86 26.03 2.81
CA GLU A 188 1.97 25.21 3.33
C GLU A 188 2.92 24.73 2.23
N ARG A 189 2.52 24.84 0.96
CA ARG A 189 3.29 24.46 -0.24
C ARG A 189 3.94 23.09 -0.09
N LEU A 190 3.15 22.14 0.41
CA LEU A 190 3.61 20.77 0.59
C LEU A 190 4.06 20.21 -0.76
N THR A 191 5.28 19.70 -0.83
CA THR A 191 5.75 18.97 -2.01
C THR A 191 5.01 17.63 -2.09
N PHE A 192 4.66 17.17 -3.29
CA PHE A 192 4.05 15.86 -3.52
C PHE A 192 4.98 14.89 -4.29
N PRO A 193 6.15 14.47 -3.72
CA PRO A 193 7.12 13.61 -4.41
C PRO A 193 6.52 12.32 -4.98
N LEU A 194 5.54 11.74 -4.29
CA LEU A 194 4.87 10.50 -4.73
C LEU A 194 4.11 10.66 -6.06
N MET A 195 3.74 11.89 -6.43
CA MET A 195 3.00 12.18 -7.66
C MET A 195 3.91 12.39 -8.88
N GLU A 196 5.21 12.61 -8.69
CA GLU A 196 6.15 12.86 -9.78
C GLU A 196 6.20 11.70 -10.77
N VAL A 197 6.24 10.46 -10.28
CA VAL A 197 6.31 9.26 -11.13
C VAL A 197 5.02 9.06 -11.94
N PRO A 198 3.81 9.05 -11.33
CA PRO A 198 2.55 9.00 -12.08
C PRO A 198 2.40 10.14 -13.10
N LEU A 199 2.80 11.36 -12.75
CA LEU A 199 2.73 12.51 -13.66
C LEU A 199 3.69 12.36 -14.84
N ALA A 200 4.91 11.88 -14.61
CA ALA A 200 5.89 11.61 -15.65
C ALA A 200 5.42 10.49 -16.61
N LEU A 201 4.76 9.45 -16.09
CA LEU A 201 4.13 8.39 -16.88
C LEU A 201 2.91 8.88 -17.66
N ALA A 202 2.14 9.81 -17.08
CA ALA A 202 0.95 10.38 -17.71
C ALA A 202 1.25 11.49 -18.72
N ALA A 203 2.49 11.98 -18.79
CA ALA A 203 2.89 13.06 -19.69
C ALA A 203 2.56 12.73 -21.16
N ALA A 204 1.99 13.71 -21.86
CA ALA A 204 1.70 13.55 -23.27
C ALA A 204 2.99 13.34 -24.08
N PRO A 205 3.03 12.39 -25.03
CA PRO A 205 4.13 12.27 -25.97
C PRO A 205 4.30 13.55 -26.79
N GLU A 206 5.54 13.87 -27.14
CA GLU A 206 5.86 14.92 -28.12
C GLU A 206 5.23 14.59 -29.49
N GLU A 207 5.04 15.61 -30.35
CA GLU A 207 4.51 15.40 -31.70
C GLU A 207 5.35 14.37 -32.47
N GLY A 208 4.67 13.31 -32.93
CA GLY A 208 5.31 12.20 -33.65
C GLY A 208 5.92 11.09 -32.76
N ALA A 209 5.96 11.25 -31.44
CA ALA A 209 6.46 10.23 -30.52
C ALA A 209 5.33 9.25 -30.09
N ALA A 210 5.66 7.96 -30.04
CA ALA A 210 4.75 6.93 -29.53
C ALA A 210 4.73 6.87 -27.98
N TRP A 211 5.84 7.25 -27.34
CA TRP A 211 6.04 7.15 -25.89
C TRP A 211 6.23 8.52 -25.21
N PRO A 212 5.86 8.65 -23.91
CA PRO A 212 6.18 9.81 -23.09
C PRO A 212 7.69 10.08 -23.00
N PRO A 213 8.10 11.32 -22.66
CA PRO A 213 9.51 11.69 -22.49
C PRO A 213 10.29 10.78 -21.53
N LEU A 214 9.65 10.31 -20.45
CA LEU A 214 10.26 9.42 -19.46
C LEU A 214 10.86 8.15 -20.09
N PHE A 215 10.17 7.54 -21.06
CA PHE A 215 10.64 6.32 -21.73
C PHE A 215 11.81 6.56 -22.69
N ARG A 216 12.17 7.83 -22.94
CA ARG A 216 13.31 8.20 -23.78
C ARG A 216 14.49 8.69 -22.94
N ASP A 217 14.30 8.87 -21.64
CA ASP A 217 15.32 9.35 -20.74
C ASP A 217 16.35 8.25 -20.41
N ARG A 218 17.63 8.60 -20.56
CA ARG A 218 18.74 7.65 -20.36
C ARG A 218 18.93 7.30 -18.89
N LEU A 219 18.69 8.26 -17.98
CA LEU A 219 18.83 8.02 -16.55
C LEU A 219 17.73 7.07 -16.07
N PHE A 220 16.50 7.23 -16.56
CA PHE A 220 15.41 6.30 -16.34
C PHE A 220 15.76 4.88 -16.80
N HIS A 221 16.34 4.71 -18.00
CA HIS A 221 16.75 3.39 -18.47
C HIS A 221 17.80 2.73 -17.60
N ILE A 222 18.81 3.49 -17.16
CA ILE A 222 19.85 2.97 -16.25
C ILE A 222 19.22 2.60 -14.90
N GLY A 223 18.39 3.48 -14.35
CA GLY A 223 17.70 3.28 -13.07
C GLY A 223 16.70 2.11 -13.09
N PHE A 224 16.08 1.83 -14.23
CA PHE A 224 15.21 0.67 -14.42
C PHE A 224 16.00 -0.62 -14.69
N ALA A 225 17.04 -0.56 -15.51
CA ALA A 225 17.80 -1.74 -15.93
C ALA A 225 18.52 -2.42 -14.76
N VAL A 226 19.11 -1.65 -13.83
CA VAL A 226 19.82 -2.20 -12.67
C VAL A 226 18.92 -3.13 -11.81
N PRO A 227 17.80 -2.65 -11.24
CA PRO A 227 16.91 -3.51 -10.47
C PRO A 227 16.26 -4.59 -11.32
N PHE A 228 15.90 -4.30 -12.58
CA PHE A 228 15.29 -5.28 -13.48
C PHE A 228 16.23 -6.48 -13.69
N ILE A 229 17.49 -6.25 -14.01
CA ILE A 229 18.49 -7.30 -14.21
C ILE A 229 18.69 -8.10 -12.93
N ILE A 230 18.82 -7.44 -11.78
CA ILE A 230 19.02 -8.11 -10.48
C ILE A 230 17.82 -8.99 -10.13
N VAL A 231 16.60 -8.47 -10.26
CA VAL A 231 15.38 -9.23 -9.98
C VAL A 231 15.22 -10.40 -10.95
N THR A 232 15.41 -10.19 -12.26
CA THR A 232 15.34 -11.27 -13.26
C THR A 232 16.41 -12.35 -13.02
N TRP A 233 17.62 -11.96 -12.65
CA TRP A 233 18.68 -12.91 -12.27
C TRP A 233 18.31 -13.74 -11.05
N ASN A 234 17.77 -13.09 -10.01
CA ASN A 234 17.34 -13.77 -8.79
C ASN A 234 16.12 -14.68 -9.02
N ILE A 235 15.20 -14.32 -9.93
CA ILE A 235 14.13 -15.21 -10.38
C ILE A 235 14.72 -16.46 -11.05
N GLY A 236 15.70 -16.31 -11.94
CA GLY A 236 16.38 -17.45 -12.56
C GLY A 236 17.08 -18.35 -11.52
N THR A 237 17.72 -17.73 -10.53
CA THR A 237 18.36 -18.42 -9.40
C THR A 237 17.36 -19.21 -8.55
N PHE A 238 16.15 -18.67 -8.35
CA PHE A 238 15.08 -19.35 -7.61
C PHE A 238 14.68 -20.68 -8.26
N PHE A 239 14.60 -20.73 -9.60
CA PHE A 239 14.26 -21.96 -10.34
C PHE A 239 15.46 -22.88 -10.60
N SER A 240 16.69 -22.37 -10.52
CA SER A 240 17.90 -23.14 -10.76
C SER A 240 19.01 -22.73 -9.79
N PRO A 241 19.45 -23.62 -8.88
CA PRO A 241 20.50 -23.33 -7.92
C PRO A 241 21.90 -23.23 -8.55
N VAL A 242 22.02 -23.33 -9.87
CA VAL A 242 23.30 -23.22 -10.61
C VAL A 242 23.84 -21.79 -10.57
N PHE A 243 22.97 -20.79 -10.47
CA PHE A 243 23.36 -19.38 -10.44
C PHE A 243 23.42 -18.86 -9.00
N PRO A 244 24.46 -18.10 -8.61
CA PRO A 244 24.52 -17.48 -7.29
C PRO A 244 23.54 -16.31 -7.20
N GLU A 245 22.81 -16.20 -6.09
CA GLU A 245 21.90 -15.09 -5.83
C GLU A 245 22.65 -13.77 -5.65
N ILE A 246 22.17 -12.71 -6.30
CA ILE A 246 22.61 -11.34 -6.01
C ILE A 246 21.87 -10.88 -4.76
N ARG A 247 22.58 -10.90 -3.63
CA ARG A 247 22.00 -10.56 -2.32
C ARG A 247 21.65 -9.07 -2.24
N VAL A 248 20.37 -8.80 -2.01
CA VAL A 248 19.85 -7.47 -1.66
C VAL A 248 19.44 -7.38 -0.19
N ASN A 249 19.37 -8.51 0.51
CA ASN A 249 19.18 -8.60 1.95
C ASN A 249 20.50 -9.03 2.60
N PHE A 250 21.06 -8.18 3.45
CA PHE A 250 22.31 -8.41 4.18
C PHE A 250 22.07 -8.91 5.61
N GLY A 251 20.81 -9.05 6.02
CA GLY A 251 20.42 -9.55 7.32
C GLY A 251 20.53 -8.51 8.44
N TRP A 252 20.55 -9.01 9.66
CA TRP A 252 20.57 -8.22 10.88
C TRP A 252 22.00 -7.92 11.32
N LEU A 253 22.33 -6.64 11.42
CA LEU A 253 23.58 -6.16 11.99
C LEU A 253 23.39 -5.85 13.49
N GLN A 254 24.06 -6.63 14.34
CA GLN A 254 24.13 -6.36 15.77
C GLN A 254 25.29 -5.40 16.06
N VAL A 255 25.01 -4.11 16.29
CA VAL A 255 26.05 -3.10 16.54
C VAL A 255 26.75 -3.33 17.89
N ALA A 256 25.98 -3.68 18.94
CA ALA A 256 26.49 -3.97 20.28
C ALA A 256 25.49 -4.83 21.07
N ARG A 257 25.94 -5.48 22.15
CA ARG A 257 25.18 -6.50 22.92
C ARG A 257 23.76 -6.08 23.33
N ASP A 258 23.55 -4.82 23.70
CA ASP A 258 22.26 -4.33 24.24
C ASP A 258 21.48 -3.46 23.25
N PHE A 259 22.04 -3.23 22.07
CA PHE A 259 21.42 -2.39 21.05
C PHE A 259 20.49 -3.25 20.19
N PRO A 260 19.37 -2.70 19.71
CA PRO A 260 18.53 -3.44 18.78
C PRO A 260 19.30 -3.72 17.48
N PRO A 261 19.14 -4.91 16.87
CA PRO A 261 19.75 -5.21 15.59
C PRO A 261 19.17 -4.32 14.49
N VAL A 262 20.02 -3.89 13.56
CA VAL A 262 19.61 -3.08 12.40
C VAL A 262 19.50 -3.98 11.18
N LEU A 263 18.31 -4.03 10.57
CA LEU A 263 18.11 -4.78 9.33
C LEU A 263 18.75 -4.01 8.16
N LEU A 264 19.66 -4.66 7.44
CA LEU A 264 20.35 -4.09 6.30
C LEU A 264 19.85 -4.76 5.02
N PHE A 265 19.19 -3.99 4.16
CA PHE A 265 18.65 -4.47 2.90
C PHE A 265 18.43 -3.31 1.94
N ILE A 266 18.45 -3.63 0.64
CA ILE A 266 18.26 -2.68 -0.45
C ILE A 266 16.87 -2.89 -1.02
N ILE A 267 16.04 -1.85 -0.96
CA ILE A 267 14.77 -1.78 -1.68
C ILE A 267 14.93 -0.75 -2.80
N PHE A 268 15.16 -1.22 -4.03
CA PHE A 268 15.40 -0.35 -5.19
C PHE A 268 14.29 0.66 -5.46
N PRO A 269 12.99 0.30 -5.35
CA PRO A 269 11.96 1.30 -5.58
C PRO A 269 11.92 2.40 -4.51
N ILE A 270 12.25 2.09 -3.26
CA ILE A 270 12.41 3.12 -2.21
C ILE A 270 13.56 4.06 -2.60
N ILE A 271 14.70 3.52 -3.06
CA ILE A 271 15.81 4.38 -3.56
C ILE A 271 15.33 5.31 -4.68
N GLY A 272 14.56 4.78 -5.64
CA GLY A 272 13.97 5.58 -6.72
C GLY A 272 13.01 6.66 -6.22
N PHE A 273 12.22 6.37 -5.20
CA PHE A 273 11.34 7.35 -4.55
C PHE A 273 12.12 8.44 -3.79
N LEU A 274 13.12 8.03 -3.00
CA LEU A 274 13.92 8.94 -2.18
C LEU A 274 14.67 9.98 -3.02
N TYR A 275 14.92 9.70 -4.31
CA TYR A 275 15.45 10.69 -5.25
C TYR A 275 14.59 11.97 -5.35
N PHE A 276 13.27 11.86 -5.19
CA PHE A 276 12.34 12.99 -5.27
C PHE A 276 12.13 13.72 -3.93
N VAL A 277 12.77 13.25 -2.85
CA VAL A 277 12.61 13.79 -1.50
C VAL A 277 13.71 14.78 -1.19
N ASN A 278 13.39 15.85 -0.45
CA ASN A 278 14.36 16.86 -0.03
C ASN A 278 15.48 16.25 0.85
N LEU A 279 16.71 16.72 0.66
CA LEU A 279 17.89 16.24 1.39
C LEU A 279 17.74 16.34 2.91
N ASP A 280 17.12 17.41 3.42
CA ASP A 280 16.91 17.58 4.86
C ASP A 280 15.99 16.50 5.46
N VAL A 281 14.97 16.09 4.70
CA VAL A 281 14.05 15.01 5.08
C VAL A 281 14.78 13.67 5.04
N LEU A 282 15.55 13.41 3.97
CA LEU A 282 16.37 12.20 3.84
C LEU A 282 17.37 12.06 4.99
N PHE A 283 18.06 13.16 5.34
CA PHE A 283 18.98 13.19 6.46
C PHE A 283 18.26 12.87 7.77
N SER A 284 17.11 13.49 8.00
CA SER A 284 16.31 13.27 9.21
C SER A 284 15.93 11.80 9.39
N VAL A 285 15.48 11.11 8.33
CA VAL A 285 15.01 9.71 8.41
C VAL A 285 16.07 8.77 9.00
N TRP A 286 17.29 8.74 8.44
CA TRP A 286 18.31 7.82 8.94
C TRP A 286 18.96 8.33 10.24
N ALA A 287 19.12 9.64 10.42
CA ALA A 287 19.71 10.22 11.62
C ALA A 287 18.85 9.95 12.86
N PHE A 288 17.53 10.19 12.78
CA PHE A 288 16.60 9.91 13.89
C PHE A 288 16.37 8.41 14.08
N PHE A 289 16.46 7.60 13.02
CA PHE A 289 16.49 6.14 13.16
C PHE A 289 17.67 5.68 14.03
N LEU A 290 18.89 6.14 13.73
CA LEU A 290 20.08 5.80 14.53
C LEU A 290 19.99 6.34 15.96
N LEU A 291 19.43 7.54 16.15
CA LEU A 291 19.16 8.08 17.48
C LEU A 291 18.20 7.17 18.27
N GLY A 292 17.15 6.66 17.62
CA GLY A 292 16.23 5.68 18.20
C GLY A 292 16.93 4.37 18.58
N VAL A 293 17.82 3.86 17.73
CA VAL A 293 18.66 2.68 18.03
C VAL A 293 19.51 2.91 19.28
N ILE A 294 20.12 4.09 19.40
CA ILE A 294 20.92 4.47 20.59
C ILE A 294 20.03 4.54 21.83
N GLN A 295 18.87 5.19 21.73
CA GLN A 295 17.93 5.33 22.84
C GLN A 295 17.46 3.98 23.36
N VAL A 296 17.05 3.07 22.48
CA VAL A 296 16.63 1.70 22.86
C VAL A 296 17.81 0.93 23.47
N GLY A 297 19.02 1.09 22.92
CA GLY A 297 20.22 0.51 23.51
C GLY A 297 20.49 0.98 24.95
N VAL A 298 20.26 2.27 25.23
CA VAL A 298 20.34 2.83 26.59
C VAL A 298 19.25 2.25 27.49
N TYR A 299 18.00 2.17 27.03
CA TYR A 299 16.89 1.58 27.79
C TYR A 299 17.17 0.13 28.19
N ASN A 300 17.66 -0.68 27.25
CA ASN A 300 18.01 -2.07 27.52
C ASN A 300 19.13 -2.18 28.57
N ARG A 301 20.13 -1.29 28.55
CA ARG A 301 21.23 -1.30 29.53
C ARG A 301 20.82 -0.94 30.95
N ILE A 302 19.87 -0.01 31.09
CA ILE A 302 19.36 0.40 32.42
C ILE A 302 18.20 -0.50 32.90
N GLY A 303 17.79 -1.49 32.09
CA GLY A 303 16.69 -2.39 32.42
C GLY A 303 15.29 -1.76 32.28
N PHE A 304 15.15 -0.68 31.51
CA PHE A 304 13.86 -0.05 31.27
C PHE A 304 13.11 -0.77 30.14
N THR A 305 12.05 -1.50 30.46
CA THR A 305 11.22 -2.23 29.49
C THR A 305 9.74 -1.90 29.68
N LEU A 306 9.05 -1.54 28.60
CA LEU A 306 7.61 -1.22 28.63
C LEU A 306 6.70 -2.42 28.29
N GLY A 307 7.29 -3.56 27.92
CA GLY A 307 6.60 -4.74 27.40
C GLY A 307 7.10 -5.13 26.01
N PRO A 308 6.48 -6.17 25.40
CA PRO A 308 6.81 -6.57 24.04
C PRO A 308 6.40 -5.48 23.04
N ALA A 309 7.19 -5.34 21.98
CA ALA A 309 6.86 -4.50 20.84
C ALA A 309 5.58 -5.00 20.16
N ASP A 310 4.68 -4.08 19.82
CA ASP A 310 3.54 -4.36 18.94
C ASP A 310 4.04 -4.53 17.49
N ILE A 311 3.29 -5.27 16.68
CA ILE A 311 3.52 -5.41 15.23
C ILE A 311 3.52 -4.07 14.49
N TYR A 312 2.90 -3.03 15.06
CA TYR A 312 2.84 -1.68 14.47
C TYR A 312 3.94 -0.72 14.94
N CYS A 313 4.93 -1.18 15.73
CA CYS A 313 6.02 -0.32 16.19
C CYS A 313 7.42 -0.76 15.69
N SER A 314 8.31 0.21 15.52
CA SER A 314 9.69 -0.02 15.06
C SER A 314 10.56 -0.54 16.20
N GLY A 315 10.54 -1.86 16.41
CA GLY A 315 11.53 -2.61 17.19
C GLY A 315 11.46 -2.44 18.72
N SER A 316 10.80 -1.42 19.25
CA SER A 316 10.53 -1.29 20.69
C SER A 316 9.23 -0.55 20.97
N GLN A 317 8.55 -0.95 22.05
CA GLN A 317 7.32 -0.29 22.47
C GLN A 317 7.53 1.17 22.90
N ALA A 318 8.72 1.49 23.44
CA ALA A 318 9.07 2.87 23.79
C ALA A 318 9.10 3.80 22.56
N MET A 319 9.70 3.33 21.45
CA MET A 319 9.67 4.06 20.18
C MET A 319 8.24 4.14 19.63
N GLY A 320 7.44 3.09 19.80
CA GLY A 320 6.01 3.10 19.44
C GLY A 320 5.23 4.22 20.12
N TRP A 321 5.33 4.34 21.44
CA TRP A 321 4.66 5.40 22.20
C TRP A 321 5.15 6.81 21.85
N GLN A 322 6.45 6.97 21.59
CA GLN A 322 7.00 8.25 21.12
C GLN A 322 6.50 8.61 19.73
N GLY A 323 6.46 7.64 18.81
CA GLY A 323 5.88 7.81 17.48
C GLY A 323 4.41 8.23 17.54
N PHE A 324 3.62 7.55 18.39
CA PHE A 324 2.23 7.92 18.63
C PHE A 324 2.09 9.36 19.16
N GLY A 325 2.87 9.72 20.19
CA GLY A 325 2.87 11.07 20.75
C GLY A 325 3.27 12.14 19.73
N ALA A 326 4.27 11.86 18.89
CA ALA A 326 4.69 12.73 17.81
C ALA A 326 3.58 12.91 16.75
N MET A 327 2.94 11.82 16.32
CA MET A 327 1.83 11.89 15.37
C MET A 327 0.62 12.66 15.93
N ALA A 328 0.28 12.44 17.20
CA ALA A 328 -0.79 13.18 17.88
C ALA A 328 -0.45 14.68 17.96
N ALA A 329 0.78 15.03 18.34
CA ALA A 329 1.24 16.41 18.38
C ALA A 329 1.20 17.06 16.98
N MET A 330 1.64 16.34 15.94
CA MET A 330 1.56 16.82 14.55
C MET A 330 0.12 17.03 14.09
N ALA A 331 -0.80 16.13 14.41
CA ALA A 331 -2.21 16.27 14.06
C ALA A 331 -2.85 17.49 14.74
N LEU A 332 -2.64 17.64 16.06
CA LEU A 332 -3.13 18.79 16.83
C LEU A 332 -2.52 20.11 16.33
N TRP A 333 -1.22 20.10 16.02
CA TRP A 333 -0.54 21.25 15.44
C TRP A 333 -1.09 21.61 14.05
N GLY A 334 -1.34 20.62 13.20
CA GLY A 334 -1.93 20.82 11.89
C GLY A 334 -3.32 21.46 11.97
N VAL A 335 -4.18 20.96 12.86
CA VAL A 335 -5.50 21.57 13.14
C VAL A 335 -5.35 23.00 13.67
N TRP A 336 -4.40 23.22 14.58
CA TRP A 336 -4.13 24.55 15.12
C TRP A 336 -3.67 25.53 14.04
N MET A 337 -2.77 25.11 13.14
CA MET A 337 -2.28 25.94 12.03
C MET A 337 -3.39 26.23 11.01
N ALA A 338 -4.27 25.25 10.75
CA ALA A 338 -5.39 25.41 9.84
C ALA A 338 -6.57 26.20 10.43
N ARG A 339 -6.54 26.60 11.71
CA ARG A 339 -7.71 27.18 12.42
C ARG A 339 -8.35 28.39 11.71
N THR A 340 -7.55 29.26 11.10
CA THR A 340 -8.09 30.43 10.38
C THR A 340 -8.78 30.00 9.10
N HIS A 341 -8.13 29.12 8.32
CA HIS A 341 -8.71 28.53 7.11
C HIS A 341 -10.00 27.75 7.40
N LEU A 342 -10.05 27.01 8.52
CA LEU A 342 -11.22 26.23 8.94
C LEU A 342 -12.39 27.10 9.43
N LEU A 343 -12.13 28.31 9.91
CA LEU A 343 -13.17 29.28 10.29
C LEU A 343 -13.73 30.02 9.07
N ASP A 344 -12.95 30.13 8.00
CA ASP A 344 -13.32 30.83 6.76
C ASP A 344 -13.99 29.91 5.72
N ALA A 345 -13.94 28.58 5.90
CA ALA A 345 -14.43 27.56 4.96
C ALA A 345 -15.89 27.15 5.22
#